data_AF-A0A957TSZ0-F1
#
_entry.id   AF-A0A957TSZ0-F1
#
_cell.length_a   1.000
_cell.length_b   1.000
_cell.length_c   1.000
_cell.angle_alpha   90.00
_cell.angle_beta   90.00
_cell.angle_gamma   90.00
#
_symmetry.space_group_name_H-M   'P 1'
#
loop_
_entity.id
_entity.type
_entity.pdbx_description
1 polymer ?
#
loop_
_entity_poly.entity_id
_entity_poly.type
_entity_poly.pdbx_seq_one_letter_code
_entity_poly.pdbx_strand_id
1 'polypeptide(L)'
;MITTTMNGESFAFDPRPDETAIEVIRERVGLTGTKMACGAGVCGACTVLVNGTPLCSCLLPANHLEGKQVQTVEHHGPENLHPIQKAFMANDGLQCGFCTPGFINEGIAFYERWRREQGTTKPDRETVAQALSGHLCRCAAYVGIYEAIQRACAGDYDNDTAINAPRVDALEKVTGLAKYTVDVKLPGQLEGKILRSPHAHALVQNIDGSAALALDGVVAVVDLLAGKKRVRYVGQPVAGVAAVDEPTARAALKLIAVTYEVQPHVIDPKAARRKGAPEVYPDGHDDLRSSAEGFTFPGSWSGNVRRTKIKPTSWRPAAARRHVAAARKQRPNQLVEHTYRNEQQVHTALEPHAAVAQWSGPQQLSVYASTQNVHKLRKEIADHFDLEPAQVAVDS
;
A
#
# COMPACT_ATOMS: atom_id res chain seq x y z
N MET A 1 -32.80 -7.70 -0.52
CA MET A 1 -32.04 -8.79 0.14
C MET A 1 -31.77 -9.88 -0.87
N ILE A 2 -30.51 -10.29 -0.98
CA ILE A 2 -30.04 -11.38 -1.85
C ILE A 2 -29.33 -12.44 -0.99
N THR A 3 -29.16 -13.64 -1.54
CA THR A 3 -28.43 -14.74 -0.89
C THR A 3 -27.32 -15.26 -1.80
N THR A 4 -26.17 -15.57 -1.21
CA THR A 4 -25.00 -16.13 -1.88
C THR A 4 -24.39 -17.24 -1.02
N THR A 5 -23.58 -18.12 -1.59
CA THR A 5 -22.83 -19.12 -0.83
C THR A 5 -21.36 -18.75 -0.83
N MET A 6 -20.78 -18.44 0.32
CA MET A 6 -19.37 -18.09 0.49
C MET A 6 -18.63 -19.20 1.22
N ASN A 7 -17.61 -19.78 0.59
CA ASN A 7 -16.81 -20.88 1.13
C ASN A 7 -17.62 -22.09 1.64
N GLY A 8 -18.81 -22.32 1.08
CA GLY A 8 -19.72 -23.40 1.47
C GLY A 8 -20.84 -22.98 2.43
N GLU A 9 -20.79 -21.77 2.98
CA GLU A 9 -21.80 -21.25 3.92
C GLU A 9 -22.75 -20.27 3.23
N SER A 10 -24.05 -20.31 3.58
CA SER A 10 -25.04 -19.39 3.02
C SER A 10 -25.00 -18.04 3.74
N PHE A 11 -24.96 -16.95 2.97
CA PHE A 11 -24.92 -15.58 3.46
C PHE A 11 -26.00 -14.73 2.79
N ALA A 12 -26.83 -14.06 3.59
CA ALA A 12 -27.89 -13.18 3.12
C ALA A 12 -27.66 -11.73 3.55
N PHE A 13 -27.81 -10.79 2.63
CA PHE A 13 -27.58 -9.37 2.90
C PHE A 13 -28.37 -8.48 1.92
N ASP A 14 -28.44 -7.18 2.24
CA ASP A 14 -29.01 -6.17 1.35
C ASP A 14 -27.88 -5.28 0.79
N PRO A 15 -27.55 -5.40 -0.51
CA PRO A 15 -26.45 -4.67 -1.11
C PRO A 15 -26.78 -3.18 -1.29
N ARG A 16 -25.84 -2.30 -0.97
CA ARG A 16 -25.94 -0.90 -1.45
C ARG A 16 -25.71 -0.84 -2.95
N PRO A 17 -26.27 0.15 -3.68
CA PRO A 17 -26.11 0.25 -5.13
C PRO A 17 -24.65 0.30 -5.63
N ASP A 18 -23.75 0.88 -4.84
CA ASP A 18 -22.33 1.04 -5.14
C ASP A 18 -21.42 0.03 -4.41
N GLU A 19 -22.01 -0.90 -3.64
CA GLU A 19 -21.24 -1.88 -2.86
C GLU A 19 -20.66 -2.96 -3.79
N THR A 20 -19.36 -3.18 -3.65
CA THR A 20 -18.60 -4.19 -4.38
C THR A 20 -18.57 -5.52 -3.64
N ALA A 21 -18.31 -6.62 -4.36
CA ALA A 21 -18.20 -7.94 -3.78
C ALA A 21 -17.10 -8.02 -2.71
N ILE A 22 -15.96 -7.35 -2.92
CA ILE A 22 -14.89 -7.30 -1.92
C ILE A 22 -15.29 -6.59 -0.63
N GLU A 23 -16.10 -5.54 -0.70
CA GLU A 23 -16.62 -4.87 0.51
C GLU A 23 -17.52 -5.82 1.30
N VAL A 24 -18.40 -6.58 0.64
CA VAL A 24 -19.21 -7.60 1.32
C VAL A 24 -18.33 -8.67 1.97
N ILE A 25 -17.41 -9.25 1.19
CA ILE A 25 -16.52 -10.34 1.64
C ILE A 25 -15.70 -9.91 2.85
N ARG A 26 -15.09 -8.72 2.80
CA ARG A 26 -14.20 -8.25 3.88
C ARG A 26 -14.96 -7.64 5.04
N GLU A 27 -15.87 -6.71 4.79
CA GLU A 27 -16.41 -5.83 5.83
C GLU A 27 -17.69 -6.40 6.47
N ARG A 28 -18.44 -7.26 5.76
CA ARG A 28 -19.64 -7.91 6.32
C ARG A 28 -19.38 -9.33 6.80
N VAL A 29 -18.61 -10.11 6.04
CA VAL A 29 -18.33 -11.52 6.36
C VAL A 29 -17.04 -11.67 7.18
N GLY A 30 -16.08 -10.75 7.05
CA GLY A 30 -14.81 -10.81 7.80
C GLY A 30 -13.70 -11.63 7.12
N LEU A 31 -13.88 -12.02 5.85
CA LEU A 31 -12.91 -12.79 5.07
C LEU A 31 -11.84 -11.86 4.49
N THR A 32 -10.89 -11.48 5.34
CA THR A 32 -9.86 -10.48 5.04
C THR A 32 -8.72 -10.99 4.15
N GLY A 33 -8.66 -12.29 3.84
CA GLY A 33 -7.68 -12.87 2.91
C GLY A 33 -7.82 -12.33 1.50
N THR A 34 -9.04 -11.95 1.09
CA THR A 34 -9.27 -11.19 -0.15
C THR A 34 -8.75 -9.76 0.02
N LYS A 35 -7.68 -9.37 -0.69
CA LYS A 35 -6.99 -8.10 -0.46
C LYS A 35 -7.42 -6.99 -1.40
N MET A 36 -7.73 -5.81 -0.83
CA MET A 36 -7.95 -4.58 -1.58
C MET A 36 -6.62 -3.82 -1.72
N ALA A 37 -6.11 -3.71 -2.96
CA ALA A 37 -4.90 -2.95 -3.29
C ALA A 37 -5.23 -1.79 -4.24
N CYS A 38 -5.28 -2.06 -5.55
CA CYS A 38 -5.45 -1.01 -6.56
C CYS A 38 -6.89 -0.47 -6.69
N GLY A 39 -7.91 -1.26 -6.32
CA GLY A 39 -9.33 -0.90 -6.52
C GLY A 39 -9.74 -0.69 -7.99
N ALA A 40 -8.93 -1.12 -8.95
CA ALA A 40 -9.08 -0.83 -10.37
C ALA A 40 -9.02 -2.09 -11.26
N GLY A 41 -9.04 -3.29 -10.66
CA GLY A 41 -8.98 -4.57 -11.40
C GLY A 41 -7.65 -4.88 -12.09
N VAL A 42 -6.56 -4.21 -11.72
CA VAL A 42 -5.26 -4.36 -12.41
C VAL A 42 -4.30 -5.32 -11.71
N CYS A 43 -4.35 -5.41 -10.37
CA CYS A 43 -3.31 -6.10 -9.61
C CYS A 43 -3.59 -7.58 -9.28
N GLY A 44 -4.83 -8.05 -9.43
CA GLY A 44 -5.24 -9.42 -9.09
C GLY A 44 -5.26 -9.79 -7.59
N ALA A 45 -4.92 -8.88 -6.67
CA ALA A 45 -4.87 -9.19 -5.24
C ALA A 45 -6.25 -9.51 -4.62
N CYS A 46 -7.33 -9.03 -5.26
CA CYS A 46 -8.71 -9.23 -4.85
C CYS A 46 -9.38 -10.44 -5.55
N THR A 47 -8.62 -11.28 -6.24
CA THR A 47 -9.21 -12.38 -7.02
C THR A 47 -9.92 -13.37 -6.11
N VAL A 48 -11.17 -13.68 -6.46
CA VAL A 48 -11.99 -14.73 -5.85
C VAL A 48 -12.55 -15.62 -6.96
N LEU A 49 -12.96 -16.84 -6.64
CA LEU A 49 -13.59 -17.74 -7.59
C LEU A 49 -15.11 -17.62 -7.48
N VAL A 50 -15.77 -17.16 -8.53
CA VAL A 50 -17.24 -17.15 -8.63
C VAL A 50 -17.67 -18.28 -9.55
N ASN A 51 -18.35 -19.28 -9.00
CA ASN A 51 -18.67 -20.54 -9.68
C ASN A 51 -17.43 -21.16 -10.36
N GLY A 52 -16.29 -21.17 -9.65
CA GLY A 52 -15.01 -21.67 -10.14
C GLY A 52 -14.27 -20.75 -11.13
N THR A 53 -14.83 -19.60 -11.50
CA THR A 53 -14.18 -18.64 -12.41
C THR A 53 -13.49 -17.52 -11.62
N PRO A 54 -12.19 -17.26 -11.84
CA PRO A 54 -11.52 -16.13 -11.20
C PRO A 54 -12.09 -14.79 -11.65
N LEU A 55 -12.44 -13.93 -10.69
CA LEU A 55 -12.92 -12.57 -10.93
C LEU A 55 -12.29 -11.58 -9.96
N CYS A 56 -12.03 -10.36 -10.44
CA CYS A 56 -11.63 -9.23 -9.60
C CYS A 56 -12.81 -8.73 -8.78
N SER A 57 -12.90 -9.13 -7.51
CA SER A 57 -14.00 -8.75 -6.62
C SER A 57 -14.13 -7.23 -6.36
N CYS A 58 -13.05 -6.45 -6.58
CA CYS A 58 -13.09 -4.99 -6.47
C CYS A 58 -13.85 -4.26 -7.58
N LEU A 59 -14.11 -4.93 -8.71
CA LEU A 59 -14.92 -4.38 -9.80
C LEU A 59 -16.26 -5.11 -9.97
N LEU A 60 -16.52 -6.14 -9.16
CA LEU A 60 -17.75 -6.92 -9.22
C LEU A 60 -18.80 -6.28 -8.29
N PRO A 61 -19.94 -5.78 -8.82
CA PRO A 61 -21.05 -5.34 -7.99
C PRO A 61 -21.56 -6.45 -7.05
N ALA A 62 -21.87 -6.10 -5.80
CA ALA A 62 -22.32 -7.06 -4.80
C ALA A 62 -23.62 -7.78 -5.18
N ASN A 63 -24.52 -7.12 -5.90
CA ASN A 63 -25.77 -7.71 -6.37
C ASN A 63 -25.57 -8.88 -7.36
N HIS A 64 -24.43 -8.95 -8.06
CA HIS A 64 -24.10 -10.07 -8.93
C HIS A 64 -23.76 -11.37 -8.17
N LEU A 65 -23.61 -11.31 -6.85
CA LEU A 65 -23.37 -12.50 -6.02
C LEU A 65 -24.63 -13.34 -5.78
N GLU A 66 -25.80 -12.84 -6.13
CA GLU A 66 -27.07 -13.54 -5.94
C GLU A 66 -27.07 -14.93 -6.59
N GLY A 67 -27.33 -15.95 -5.76
CA GLY A 67 -27.36 -17.36 -6.15
C GLY A 67 -26.01 -17.93 -6.60
N LYS A 68 -24.90 -17.21 -6.43
CA LYS A 68 -23.55 -17.67 -6.82
C LYS A 68 -22.85 -18.39 -5.67
N GLN A 69 -21.91 -19.26 -6.04
CA GLN A 69 -20.92 -19.80 -5.14
C GLN A 69 -19.64 -18.97 -5.26
N VAL A 70 -19.19 -18.41 -4.14
CA VAL A 70 -17.97 -17.61 -4.04
C VAL A 70 -16.98 -18.36 -3.18
N GLN A 71 -15.80 -18.59 -3.72
CA GLN A 71 -14.68 -19.17 -2.99
C GLN A 71 -13.57 -18.13 -2.88
N THR A 72 -13.16 -17.85 -1.64
CA THR A 72 -12.00 -17.04 -1.30
C THR A 72 -10.82 -17.94 -0.91
N VAL A 73 -9.68 -17.35 -0.57
CA VAL A 73 -8.49 -18.14 -0.18
C VAL A 73 -8.75 -18.97 1.09
N GLU A 74 -9.62 -18.46 1.97
CA GLU A 74 -9.99 -19.06 3.25
C GLU A 74 -10.78 -20.37 3.11
N HIS A 75 -11.31 -20.69 1.92
CA HIS A 75 -11.97 -21.99 1.68
C HIS A 75 -11.04 -23.17 1.96
N HIS A 76 -9.74 -22.99 1.72
CA HIS A 76 -8.70 -23.95 2.07
C HIS A 76 -7.90 -23.42 3.27
N GLY A 77 -8.34 -23.81 4.46
CA GLY A 77 -7.71 -23.43 5.72
C GLY A 77 -6.49 -24.30 6.08
N PRO A 78 -5.84 -24.03 7.23
CA PRO A 78 -4.64 -24.74 7.69
C PRO A 78 -4.79 -26.27 7.78
N GLU A 79 -6.00 -26.75 8.05
CA GLU A 79 -6.31 -28.18 8.20
C GLU A 79 -6.63 -28.87 6.86
N ASN A 80 -6.86 -28.10 5.79
CA ASN A 80 -7.25 -28.62 4.47
C ASN A 80 -6.59 -27.81 3.35
N LEU A 81 -5.25 -27.82 3.33
CA LEU A 81 -4.46 -27.08 2.35
C LEU A 81 -4.62 -27.65 0.94
N HIS A 82 -4.90 -26.78 -0.02
CA HIS A 82 -4.86 -27.11 -1.44
C HIS A 82 -3.42 -27.35 -1.93
N PRO A 83 -3.14 -28.25 -2.90
CA PRO A 83 -1.80 -28.47 -3.46
C PRO A 83 -1.07 -27.18 -3.87
N ILE A 84 -1.79 -26.19 -4.41
CA ILE A 84 -1.26 -24.86 -4.74
C ILE A 84 -0.74 -24.12 -3.49
N GLN A 85 -1.47 -24.13 -2.36
CA GLN A 85 -0.99 -23.52 -1.12
C GLN A 85 0.26 -24.22 -0.61
N LYS A 86 0.26 -25.56 -0.59
CA LYS A 86 1.41 -26.39 -0.20
C LYS A 86 2.64 -26.05 -1.05
N ALA A 87 2.46 -25.93 -2.37
CA ALA A 87 3.53 -25.61 -3.31
C ALA A 87 4.07 -24.19 -3.13
N PHE A 88 3.21 -23.19 -2.90
CA PHE A 88 3.66 -21.81 -2.64
C PHE A 88 4.53 -21.72 -1.39
N MET A 89 4.16 -22.44 -0.33
CA MET A 89 4.95 -22.53 0.89
C MET A 89 6.32 -23.17 0.62
N ALA A 90 6.36 -24.28 -0.13
CA ALA A 90 7.60 -25.03 -0.37
C ALA A 90 8.59 -24.35 -1.33
N ASN A 91 8.11 -23.58 -2.32
CA ASN A 91 8.95 -23.01 -3.39
C ASN A 91 9.23 -21.51 -3.20
N ASP A 92 9.10 -20.99 -1.99
CA ASP A 92 9.27 -19.56 -1.68
C ASP A 92 8.43 -18.65 -2.62
N GLY A 93 7.21 -19.08 -2.96
CA GLY A 93 6.28 -18.39 -3.86
C GLY A 93 5.63 -17.14 -3.24
N LEU A 94 6.19 -16.62 -2.16
CA LEU A 94 5.66 -15.50 -1.39
C LEU A 94 6.79 -14.77 -0.65
N GLN A 95 6.58 -13.48 -0.38
CA GLN A 95 7.44 -12.68 0.49
C GLN A 95 6.57 -11.89 1.48
N CYS A 96 6.15 -10.65 1.14
CA CYS A 96 5.26 -9.89 2.02
C CYS A 96 3.89 -10.57 2.20
N GLY A 97 3.44 -11.34 1.20
CA GLY A 97 2.21 -12.12 1.24
C GLY A 97 0.95 -11.40 0.76
N PHE A 98 0.98 -10.07 0.56
CA PHE A 98 -0.24 -9.31 0.28
C PHE A 98 -0.94 -9.70 -1.03
N CYS A 99 -0.18 -10.05 -2.09
CA CYS A 99 -0.76 -10.57 -3.33
C CYS A 99 -1.09 -12.07 -3.29
N THR A 100 -0.55 -12.80 -2.32
CA THR A 100 -0.52 -14.27 -2.32
C THR A 100 -1.91 -14.89 -2.38
N PRO A 101 -2.93 -14.43 -1.63
CA PRO A 101 -4.30 -14.92 -1.75
C PRO A 101 -4.86 -14.87 -3.18
N GLY A 102 -4.67 -13.75 -3.89
CA GLY A 102 -5.12 -13.60 -5.26
C GLY A 102 -4.44 -14.57 -6.22
N PHE A 103 -3.11 -14.70 -6.11
CA PHE A 103 -2.35 -15.68 -6.89
C PHE A 103 -2.78 -17.13 -6.61
N ILE A 104 -3.13 -17.45 -5.37
CA ILE A 104 -3.58 -18.79 -4.98
C ILE A 104 -4.93 -19.10 -5.61
N ASN A 105 -5.91 -18.19 -5.54
CA ASN A 105 -7.22 -18.42 -6.16
C ASN A 105 -7.10 -18.61 -7.68
N GLU A 106 -6.32 -17.77 -8.38
CA GLU A 106 -6.05 -17.96 -9.81
C GLU A 106 -5.31 -19.28 -10.07
N GLY A 107 -4.31 -19.59 -9.25
CA GLY A 107 -3.54 -20.83 -9.33
C GLY A 107 -4.39 -22.08 -9.13
N ILE A 108 -5.39 -22.05 -8.24
CA ILE A 108 -6.37 -23.11 -8.03
C ILE A 108 -7.22 -23.28 -9.29
N ALA A 109 -7.80 -22.20 -9.83
CA ALA A 109 -8.62 -22.30 -11.04
C ALA A 109 -7.81 -22.81 -12.26
N PHE A 110 -6.56 -22.38 -12.39
CA PHE A 110 -5.64 -22.91 -13.40
C PHE A 110 -5.34 -24.40 -13.16
N TYR A 111 -4.99 -24.78 -11.93
CA TYR A 111 -4.69 -26.16 -11.55
C TYR A 111 -5.85 -27.09 -11.86
N GLU A 112 -7.07 -26.76 -11.42
CA GLU A 112 -8.26 -27.61 -11.61
C GLU A 112 -8.55 -27.84 -13.10
N ARG A 113 -8.52 -26.77 -13.90
CA ARG A 113 -8.67 -26.87 -15.35
C ARG A 113 -7.57 -27.72 -15.97
N TRP A 114 -6.31 -27.45 -15.60
CA TRP A 114 -5.14 -28.14 -16.14
C TRP A 114 -5.16 -29.62 -15.81
N ARG A 115 -5.41 -30.01 -14.56
CA ARG A 115 -5.47 -31.40 -14.12
C ARG A 115 -6.57 -32.18 -14.85
N ARG A 116 -7.72 -31.55 -15.06
CA ARG A 116 -8.82 -32.16 -15.81
C ARG A 116 -8.47 -32.40 -17.29
N GLU A 117 -7.75 -31.48 -17.92
CA GLU A 117 -7.49 -31.51 -19.37
C GLU A 117 -6.18 -32.20 -19.75
N GLN A 118 -5.17 -32.11 -18.87
CA GLN A 118 -3.78 -32.51 -19.12
C GLN A 118 -3.25 -33.52 -18.08
N GLY A 119 -4.06 -33.92 -17.10
CA GLY A 119 -3.62 -34.82 -16.03
C GLY A 119 -2.46 -34.21 -15.23
N THR A 120 -1.45 -35.04 -14.92
CA THR A 120 -0.27 -34.64 -14.14
C THR A 120 0.89 -34.12 -15.01
N THR A 121 0.64 -33.75 -16.27
CA THR A 121 1.68 -33.15 -17.11
C THR A 121 2.11 -31.81 -16.53
N LYS A 122 3.41 -31.55 -16.41
CA LYS A 122 3.94 -30.28 -15.92
C LYS A 122 3.75 -29.18 -16.98
N PRO A 123 3.00 -28.10 -16.73
CA PRO A 123 2.90 -26.98 -17.65
C PRO A 123 4.26 -26.28 -17.79
N ASP A 124 4.55 -25.73 -18.96
CA ASP A 124 5.73 -24.87 -19.11
C ASP A 124 5.53 -23.51 -18.40
N ARG A 125 6.64 -22.78 -18.24
CA ARG A 125 6.64 -21.50 -17.52
C ARG A 125 5.76 -20.46 -18.21
N GLU A 126 5.75 -20.43 -19.54
CA GLU A 126 5.04 -19.40 -20.30
C GLU A 126 3.52 -19.58 -20.22
N THR A 127 3.07 -20.83 -20.24
CA THR A 127 1.67 -21.21 -20.02
C THR A 127 1.18 -20.74 -18.66
N VAL A 128 1.97 -20.96 -17.60
CA VAL A 128 1.65 -20.48 -16.25
C VAL A 128 1.69 -18.95 -16.18
N ALA A 129 2.70 -18.31 -16.78
CA ALA A 129 2.82 -16.86 -16.81
C ALA A 129 1.63 -16.20 -17.53
N GLN A 130 1.16 -16.79 -18.63
CA GLN A 130 0.00 -16.30 -19.37
C GLN A 130 -1.28 -16.40 -18.53
N ALA A 131 -1.48 -17.50 -17.80
CA ALA A 131 -2.60 -17.66 -16.87
C ALA A 131 -2.57 -16.60 -15.75
N LEU A 132 -1.39 -16.28 -15.23
CA LEU A 132 -1.20 -15.30 -14.16
C LEU A 132 -1.02 -13.85 -14.64
N SER A 133 -1.21 -13.55 -15.93
CA SER A 133 -0.91 -12.23 -16.50
C SER A 133 -1.72 -11.07 -15.89
N GLY A 134 -2.85 -11.37 -15.22
CA GLY A 134 -3.65 -10.42 -14.44
C GLY A 134 -3.18 -10.17 -12.99
N HIS A 135 -2.05 -10.74 -12.57
CA HIS A 135 -1.58 -10.69 -11.18
C HIS A 135 -0.21 -10.01 -11.04
N LEU A 136 -0.13 -9.07 -10.10
CA LEU A 136 1.09 -8.32 -9.82
C LEU A 136 1.69 -8.70 -8.46
N CYS A 137 3.02 -8.87 -8.43
CA CYS A 137 3.81 -9.06 -7.23
C CYS A 137 4.95 -8.03 -7.18
N ARG A 138 4.89 -7.07 -6.23
CA ARG A 138 5.95 -6.05 -6.10
C ARG A 138 7.25 -6.59 -5.50
N CYS A 139 7.16 -7.62 -4.65
CA CYS A 139 8.32 -8.34 -4.11
C CYS A 139 9.05 -9.18 -5.16
N ALA A 140 8.48 -9.32 -6.37
CA ALA A 140 9.02 -10.09 -7.48
C ALA A 140 9.25 -11.59 -7.19
N ALA A 141 8.36 -12.22 -6.43
CA ALA A 141 8.41 -13.67 -6.13
C ALA A 141 8.02 -14.58 -7.32
N TYR A 142 7.94 -14.04 -8.54
CA TYR A 142 7.40 -14.73 -9.73
C TYR A 142 8.07 -16.06 -10.04
N VAL A 143 9.39 -16.18 -9.81
CA VAL A 143 10.11 -17.44 -10.05
C VAL A 143 9.53 -18.57 -9.17
N GLY A 144 9.40 -18.33 -7.86
CA GLY A 144 8.82 -19.29 -6.92
C GLY A 144 7.33 -19.51 -7.15
N ILE A 145 6.58 -18.46 -7.52
CA ILE A 145 5.15 -18.55 -7.88
C ILE A 145 4.94 -19.49 -9.07
N TYR A 146 5.71 -19.29 -10.15
CA TYR A 146 5.57 -20.13 -11.35
C TYR A 146 5.99 -21.56 -11.06
N GLU A 147 7.12 -21.76 -10.37
CA GLU A 147 7.57 -23.09 -9.99
C GLU A 147 6.54 -23.82 -9.11
N ALA A 148 5.95 -23.14 -8.13
CA ALA A 148 4.91 -23.70 -7.27
C ALA A 148 3.72 -24.23 -8.08
N ILE A 149 3.18 -23.44 -9.00
CA ILE A 149 2.03 -23.85 -9.83
C ILE A 149 2.41 -25.02 -10.74
N GLN A 150 3.56 -24.94 -11.42
CA GLN A 150 4.00 -26.01 -12.31
C GLN A 150 4.14 -27.35 -11.57
N ARG A 151 4.73 -27.33 -10.38
CA ARG A 151 4.95 -28.52 -9.55
C ARG A 151 3.66 -29.05 -8.93
N ALA A 152 2.78 -28.16 -8.47
CA ALA A 152 1.44 -28.55 -8.04
C ALA A 152 0.71 -29.28 -9.17
N CYS A 153 0.63 -28.70 -10.38
CA CYS A 153 0.01 -29.35 -11.53
C CYS A 153 0.64 -30.71 -11.87
N ALA A 154 1.95 -30.86 -11.70
CA ALA A 154 2.68 -32.12 -11.90
C ALA A 154 2.39 -33.21 -10.85
N GLY A 155 1.65 -32.87 -9.78
CA GLY A 155 1.27 -33.80 -8.71
C GLY A 155 2.27 -33.90 -7.56
N ASP A 156 3.31 -33.06 -7.54
CA ASP A 156 4.35 -33.07 -6.48
C ASP A 156 3.77 -32.83 -5.07
N TYR A 157 2.56 -32.25 -4.99
CA TYR A 157 1.91 -31.82 -3.74
C TYR A 157 0.52 -32.44 -3.53
N ASP A 158 0.20 -33.53 -4.23
CA ASP A 158 -1.10 -34.23 -4.11
C ASP A 158 -1.23 -34.99 -2.77
N ASN A 159 -0.11 -35.36 -2.15
CA ASN A 159 -0.08 -36.12 -0.89
C ASN A 159 0.14 -35.22 0.34
N ASP A 160 -0.13 -35.76 1.53
CA ASP A 160 0.04 -35.07 2.83
C ASP A 160 1.46 -35.19 3.41
N THR A 161 2.47 -35.22 2.55
CA THR A 161 3.88 -35.17 2.98
C THR A 161 4.20 -33.85 3.67
N ALA A 162 5.06 -33.90 4.69
CA ALA A 162 5.52 -32.73 5.41
C ALA A 162 6.09 -31.66 4.45
N ILE A 163 5.59 -30.43 4.56
CA ILE A 163 5.97 -29.29 3.72
C ILE A 163 7.15 -28.59 4.38
N ASN A 164 8.31 -28.58 3.72
CA ASN A 164 9.44 -27.77 4.16
C ASN A 164 9.29 -26.34 3.63
N ALA A 165 8.68 -25.46 4.43
CA ALA A 165 8.51 -24.06 4.08
C ALA A 165 9.69 -23.24 4.64
N PRO A 166 10.42 -22.46 3.81
CA PRO A 166 11.55 -21.67 4.27
C PRO A 166 11.14 -20.46 5.12
N ARG A 167 9.85 -20.09 5.12
CA ARG A 167 9.32 -18.95 5.88
C ARG A 167 8.34 -19.42 6.95
N VAL A 168 8.54 -18.94 8.17
CA VAL A 168 7.71 -19.27 9.33
C VAL A 168 6.26 -18.77 9.19
N ASP A 169 6.06 -17.68 8.45
CA ASP A 169 4.77 -17.03 8.23
C ASP A 169 4.09 -17.47 6.91
N ALA A 170 4.62 -18.50 6.24
CA ALA A 170 4.10 -18.95 4.94
C ALA A 170 2.66 -19.45 5.04
N LEU A 171 2.36 -20.25 6.08
CA LEU A 171 1.03 -20.85 6.29
C LEU A 171 -0.05 -19.76 6.38
N GLU A 172 0.19 -18.72 7.17
CA GLU A 172 -0.75 -17.63 7.37
C GLU A 172 -1.00 -16.85 6.07
N LYS A 173 0.04 -16.63 5.26
CA LYS A 173 -0.05 -15.89 4.01
C LYS A 173 -0.75 -16.66 2.90
N VAL A 174 -0.58 -17.98 2.83
CA VAL A 174 -1.25 -18.81 1.80
C VAL A 174 -2.70 -19.13 2.14
N THR A 175 -3.11 -19.02 3.40
CA THR A 175 -4.48 -19.28 3.87
C THR A 175 -5.30 -18.00 4.07
N GLY A 176 -4.68 -16.82 3.94
CA GLY A 176 -5.34 -15.53 4.20
C GLY A 176 -5.49 -15.16 5.68
N LEU A 177 -4.91 -15.96 6.59
CA LEU A 177 -4.88 -15.68 8.03
C LEU A 177 -3.94 -14.52 8.40
N ALA A 178 -2.92 -14.26 7.59
CA ALA A 178 -2.01 -13.14 7.80
C ALA A 178 -2.80 -11.82 7.77
N LYS A 179 -2.71 -11.08 8.89
CA LYS A 179 -3.36 -9.78 9.06
C LYS A 179 -2.38 -8.66 8.74
N TYR A 180 -2.83 -7.73 7.92
CA TYR A 180 -2.13 -6.51 7.57
C TYR A 180 -2.79 -5.33 8.28
N THR A 181 -2.18 -4.13 8.21
CA THR A 181 -2.72 -2.96 8.92
C THR A 181 -4.16 -2.65 8.48
N VAL A 182 -4.44 -2.82 7.18
CA VAL A 182 -5.79 -2.64 6.60
C VAL A 182 -6.82 -3.69 7.01
N ASP A 183 -6.38 -4.78 7.64
CA ASP A 183 -7.26 -5.85 8.14
C ASP A 183 -7.56 -5.69 9.64
N VAL A 184 -6.86 -4.80 10.34
CA VAL A 184 -7.09 -4.54 11.76
C VAL A 184 -8.39 -3.74 11.93
N LYS A 185 -9.32 -4.29 12.70
CA LYS A 185 -10.58 -3.65 13.08
C LYS A 185 -10.73 -3.66 14.58
N LEU A 186 -10.94 -2.48 15.18
CA LEU A 186 -11.09 -2.32 16.62
C LEU A 186 -12.56 -2.02 16.99
N PRO A 187 -13.02 -2.39 18.21
CA PRO A 187 -14.38 -2.08 18.65
C PRO A 187 -14.67 -0.58 18.63
N GLY A 188 -15.77 -0.18 17.99
CA GLY A 188 -16.15 1.23 17.87
C GLY A 188 -15.24 2.07 16.98
N GLN A 189 -14.41 1.43 16.14
CA GLN A 189 -13.54 2.12 15.19
C GLN A 189 -14.34 3.04 14.27
N LEU A 190 -13.83 4.26 14.11
CA LEU A 190 -14.26 5.20 13.07
C LEU A 190 -13.37 5.06 11.85
N GLU A 191 -13.94 5.30 10.67
CA GLU A 191 -13.22 5.35 9.41
C GLU A 191 -12.72 6.77 9.13
N GLY A 192 -11.39 6.88 9.02
CA GLY A 192 -10.68 8.12 8.75
C GLY A 192 -10.41 8.32 7.26
N LYS A 193 -10.78 9.48 6.70
CA LYS A 193 -10.38 9.87 5.33
C LYS A 193 -9.75 11.24 5.30
N ILE A 194 -8.70 11.39 4.48
CA ILE A 194 -7.91 12.62 4.37
C ILE A 194 -8.23 13.34 3.06
N LEU A 195 -8.67 14.59 3.17
CA LEU A 195 -8.78 15.52 2.06
C LEU A 195 -7.39 16.05 1.75
N ARG A 196 -6.99 15.96 0.49
CA ARG A 196 -5.66 16.32 0.03
C ARG A 196 -5.71 17.50 -0.93
N SER A 197 -4.68 18.35 -0.87
CA SER A 197 -4.54 19.51 -1.74
C SER A 197 -4.49 19.09 -3.21
N PRO A 198 -5.30 19.69 -4.10
CA PRO A 198 -5.16 19.55 -5.54
C PRO A 198 -4.05 20.44 -6.12
N HIS A 199 -3.47 21.34 -5.32
CA HIS A 199 -2.49 22.33 -5.77
C HIS A 199 -1.07 21.99 -5.33
N ALA A 200 -0.11 22.22 -6.23
CA ALA A 200 1.32 22.07 -5.96
C ALA A 200 1.88 23.17 -5.03
N HIS A 201 1.27 24.36 -5.02
CA HIS A 201 1.60 25.42 -4.07
C HIS A 201 0.39 26.35 -3.92
N ALA A 202 -0.08 26.55 -2.70
CA ALA A 202 -1.16 27.49 -2.41
C ALA A 202 -1.13 27.92 -0.94
N LEU A 203 -1.75 29.06 -0.66
CA LEU A 203 -2.16 29.43 0.68
C LEU A 203 -3.63 29.02 0.89
N VAL A 204 -3.91 28.31 1.97
CA VAL A 204 -5.25 27.95 2.41
C VAL A 204 -5.82 29.13 3.17
N GLN A 205 -6.86 29.73 2.61
CA GLN A 205 -7.53 30.88 3.21
C GLN A 205 -8.59 30.42 4.22
N ASN A 206 -9.35 29.38 3.88
CA ASN A 206 -10.41 28.83 4.72
C ASN A 206 -10.60 27.33 4.47
N ILE A 207 -10.99 26.59 5.52
CA ILE A 207 -11.47 25.21 5.47
C ILE A 207 -12.85 25.21 6.14
N ASP A 208 -13.90 24.93 5.37
CA ASP A 208 -15.27 24.81 5.87
C ASP A 208 -15.71 23.35 5.81
N GLY A 209 -15.82 22.73 6.99
CA GLY A 209 -16.31 21.37 7.17
C GLY A 209 -17.75 21.28 7.67
N SER A 210 -18.48 22.39 7.76
CA SER A 210 -19.81 22.44 8.41
C SER A 210 -20.82 21.50 7.74
N ALA A 211 -20.87 21.47 6.40
CA ALA A 211 -21.73 20.56 5.65
C ALA A 211 -21.34 19.09 5.84
N ALA A 212 -20.05 18.79 6.00
CA ALA A 212 -19.57 17.45 6.29
C ALA A 212 -19.96 17.01 7.72
N LEU A 213 -19.82 17.89 8.71
CA LEU A 213 -20.21 17.64 10.10
C LEU A 213 -21.72 17.44 10.27
N ALA A 214 -22.53 18.03 9.39
CA ALA A 214 -23.99 17.89 9.42
C ALA A 214 -24.50 16.55 8.86
N LEU A 215 -23.64 15.73 8.23
CA LEU A 215 -24.03 14.40 7.77
C LEU A 215 -24.14 13.42 8.93
N ASP A 216 -25.25 12.67 8.95
CA ASP A 216 -25.44 11.56 9.89
C ASP A 216 -24.28 10.56 9.80
N GLY A 217 -23.76 10.16 10.96
CA GLY A 217 -22.64 9.23 11.06
C GLY A 217 -21.25 9.88 10.98
N VAL A 218 -21.14 11.19 10.72
CA VAL A 218 -19.87 11.92 10.85
C VAL A 218 -19.66 12.33 12.30
N VAL A 219 -18.48 12.02 12.84
CA VAL A 219 -18.13 12.31 14.24
C VAL A 219 -17.21 13.52 14.35
N ALA A 220 -16.29 13.69 13.40
CA ALA A 220 -15.36 14.81 13.43
C ALA A 220 -14.88 15.23 12.03
N VAL A 221 -14.56 16.52 11.91
CA VAL A 221 -13.75 17.10 10.83
C VAL A 221 -12.58 17.81 11.48
N VAL A 222 -11.37 17.50 11.03
CA VAL A 222 -10.11 17.94 11.67
C VAL A 222 -9.27 18.72 10.66
N ASP A 223 -8.75 19.88 11.07
CA ASP A 223 -7.71 20.60 10.32
C ASP A 223 -6.35 19.89 10.48
N LEU A 224 -5.81 19.36 9.38
CA LEU A 224 -4.53 18.64 9.36
C LEU A 224 -3.34 19.54 9.04
N LEU A 225 -3.58 20.83 8.78
CA LEU A 225 -2.51 21.80 8.58
C LEU A 225 -1.96 22.34 9.90
N ALA A 226 -2.65 22.11 11.03
CA ALA A 226 -2.23 22.55 12.35
C ALA A 226 -1.84 24.05 12.38
N GLY A 227 -2.68 24.89 11.78
CA GLY A 227 -2.45 26.35 11.65
C GLY A 227 -1.48 26.76 10.53
N LYS A 228 -0.80 25.83 9.85
CA LYS A 228 0.07 26.12 8.71
C LYS A 228 -0.75 26.39 7.45
N LYS A 229 -0.89 27.64 7.03
CA LYS A 229 -1.70 27.98 5.84
C LYS A 229 -1.12 27.54 4.49
N ARG A 230 0.05 26.88 4.41
CA ARG A 230 0.73 26.62 3.13
C ARG A 230 0.72 25.15 2.72
N VAL A 231 0.19 24.87 1.54
CA VAL A 231 0.34 23.58 0.85
C VAL A 231 1.49 23.67 -0.18
N ARG A 232 2.29 22.61 -0.29
CA ARG A 232 3.59 22.61 -0.99
C ARG A 232 3.73 21.50 -2.03
N TYR A 233 2.75 20.64 -2.16
CA TYR A 233 2.68 19.61 -3.18
C TYR A 233 1.24 19.10 -3.36
N VAL A 234 0.95 18.61 -4.56
CA VAL A 234 -0.31 17.91 -4.84
C VAL A 234 -0.35 16.66 -3.98
N GLY A 235 -1.45 16.45 -3.27
CA GLY A 235 -1.60 15.32 -2.35
C GLY A 235 -1.27 15.64 -0.89
N GLN A 236 -0.81 16.85 -0.53
CA GLN A 236 -0.57 17.22 0.87
C GLN A 236 -1.88 17.12 1.68
N PRO A 237 -1.90 16.45 2.85
CA PRO A 237 -3.06 16.45 3.75
C PRO A 237 -3.49 17.87 4.12
N VAL A 238 -4.80 18.15 4.06
CA VAL A 238 -5.38 19.46 4.37
C VAL A 238 -6.40 19.35 5.50
N ALA A 239 -7.35 18.43 5.38
CA ALA A 239 -8.35 18.16 6.40
C ALA A 239 -8.61 16.66 6.50
N GLY A 240 -9.18 16.21 7.62
CA GLY A 240 -9.57 14.82 7.85
C GLY A 240 -11.04 14.73 8.26
N VAL A 241 -11.69 13.63 7.91
CA VAL A 241 -13.01 13.23 8.41
C VAL A 241 -12.85 11.95 9.22
N ALA A 242 -13.58 11.83 10.33
CA ALA A 242 -13.85 10.57 11.00
C ALA A 242 -15.36 10.30 10.99
N ALA A 243 -15.77 9.13 10.49
CA ALA A 243 -17.17 8.72 10.41
C ALA A 243 -17.35 7.25 10.84
N VAL A 244 -18.59 6.83 11.06
CA VAL A 244 -18.91 5.46 11.51
C VAL A 244 -18.60 4.37 10.49
N ASP A 245 -18.50 4.73 9.20
CA ASP A 245 -18.12 3.82 8.12
C ASP A 245 -17.45 4.56 6.96
N GLU A 246 -16.83 3.79 6.05
CA GLU A 246 -16.10 4.32 4.91
C GLU A 246 -16.98 5.07 3.91
N PRO A 247 -18.17 4.57 3.50
CA PRO A 247 -19.07 5.30 2.60
C PRO A 247 -19.44 6.68 3.13
N THR A 248 -19.78 6.77 4.42
CA THR A 248 -20.11 8.04 5.09
C THR A 248 -18.89 8.96 5.12
N ALA A 249 -17.71 8.45 5.49
CA ALA A 249 -16.47 9.22 5.48
C ALA A 249 -16.15 9.78 4.08
N ARG A 250 -16.37 8.99 3.02
CA ARG A 250 -16.17 9.41 1.61
C ARG A 250 -17.18 10.45 1.16
N ALA A 251 -18.44 10.32 1.56
CA ALA A 251 -19.48 11.30 1.25
C ALA A 251 -19.17 12.64 1.93
N ALA A 252 -18.84 12.61 3.22
CA ALA A 252 -18.44 13.77 4.01
C ALA A 252 -17.20 14.47 3.45
N LEU A 253 -16.20 13.72 2.98
CA LEU A 253 -14.98 14.30 2.40
C LEU A 253 -15.27 15.22 1.20
N LYS A 254 -16.30 14.90 0.40
CA LYS A 254 -16.72 15.69 -0.77
C LYS A 254 -17.41 17.00 -0.38
N LEU A 255 -17.88 17.11 0.86
CA LEU A 255 -18.60 18.29 1.37
C LEU A 255 -17.68 19.30 2.06
N ILE A 256 -16.41 18.95 2.31
CA ILE A 256 -15.45 19.92 2.84
C ILE A 256 -15.07 20.90 1.73
N ALA A 257 -15.36 22.18 1.94
CA ALA A 257 -14.97 23.26 1.05
C ALA A 257 -13.65 23.88 1.51
N VAL A 258 -12.68 24.00 0.60
CA VAL A 258 -11.39 24.65 0.89
C VAL A 258 -11.15 25.78 -0.10
N THR A 259 -10.89 26.97 0.44
CA THR A 259 -10.54 28.15 -0.37
C THR A 259 -9.02 28.27 -0.45
N TYR A 260 -8.50 28.25 -1.68
CA TYR A 260 -7.08 28.35 -1.97
C TYR A 260 -6.74 29.65 -2.71
N GLU A 261 -5.63 30.26 -2.32
CA GLU A 261 -4.90 31.23 -3.12
C GLU A 261 -3.70 30.54 -3.75
N VAL A 262 -3.82 30.15 -5.03
CA VAL A 262 -2.80 29.38 -5.75
C VAL A 262 -1.54 30.23 -5.95
N GLN A 263 -0.39 29.65 -5.64
CA GLN A 263 0.91 30.31 -5.70
C GLN A 263 1.77 29.75 -6.85
N PRO A 264 2.73 30.54 -7.37
CA PRO A 264 3.72 30.04 -8.31
C PRO A 264 4.52 28.86 -7.74
N HIS A 265 4.83 27.87 -8.57
CA HIS A 265 5.56 26.66 -8.15
C HIS A 265 6.52 26.16 -9.23
N VAL A 266 7.37 25.22 -8.85
CA VAL A 266 8.32 24.51 -9.70
C VAL A 266 8.20 23.01 -9.44
N ILE A 267 8.31 22.20 -10.49
CA ILE A 267 8.10 20.74 -10.41
C ILE A 267 9.38 19.93 -10.61
N ASP A 268 10.52 20.59 -10.86
CA ASP A 268 11.79 19.90 -11.06
C ASP A 268 12.97 20.59 -10.34
N PRO A 269 13.98 19.80 -9.91
CA PRO A 269 15.12 20.36 -9.18
C PRO A 269 15.96 21.37 -9.96
N LYS A 270 16.00 21.33 -11.30
CA LYS A 270 16.77 22.31 -12.08
C LYS A 270 16.07 23.67 -12.07
N ALA A 271 14.76 23.69 -12.27
CA ALA A 271 13.95 24.90 -12.17
C ALA A 271 14.00 25.50 -10.76
N ALA A 272 13.88 24.66 -9.72
CA ALA A 272 13.95 25.11 -8.32
C ALA A 272 15.28 25.77 -7.95
N ARG A 273 16.37 25.44 -8.65
CA ARG A 273 17.72 26.00 -8.43
C ARG A 273 17.97 27.32 -9.15
N ARG A 274 17.09 27.77 -10.04
CA ARG A 274 17.29 29.03 -10.78
C ARG A 274 17.12 30.22 -9.82
N LYS A 275 17.86 31.30 -10.10
CA LYS A 275 17.70 32.56 -9.38
C LYS A 275 16.27 33.08 -9.60
N GLY A 276 15.57 33.45 -8.52
CA GLY A 276 14.18 33.93 -8.58
C GLY A 276 13.13 32.84 -8.78
N ALA A 277 13.50 31.55 -8.67
CA ALA A 277 12.51 30.48 -8.62
C ALA A 277 11.61 30.66 -7.38
N PRO A 278 10.29 30.37 -7.48
CA PRO A 278 9.41 30.35 -6.33
C PRO A 278 9.99 29.49 -5.20
N GLU A 279 10.08 30.06 -4.00
CA GLU A 279 10.61 29.35 -2.85
C GLU A 279 9.54 28.46 -2.22
N VAL A 280 9.90 27.21 -1.92
CA VAL A 280 8.99 26.23 -1.28
C VAL A 280 8.81 26.52 0.22
N TYR A 281 9.84 27.13 0.84
CA TYR A 281 9.89 27.44 2.26
C TYR A 281 10.35 28.90 2.49
N PRO A 282 9.56 29.89 2.06
CA PRO A 282 9.92 31.30 2.21
C PRO A 282 9.92 31.75 3.68
N ASP A 283 9.19 31.04 4.53
CA ASP A 283 8.97 31.37 5.95
C ASP A 283 10.06 30.76 6.88
N GLY A 284 11.07 30.09 6.33
CA GLY A 284 12.16 29.46 7.08
C GLY A 284 12.23 27.93 6.97
N HIS A 285 13.29 27.35 7.55
CA HIS A 285 13.69 25.94 7.37
C HIS A 285 13.76 25.12 8.66
N ASP A 286 13.28 25.68 9.78
CA ASP A 286 13.47 25.10 11.12
C ASP A 286 12.61 23.84 11.35
N ASP A 287 11.51 23.72 10.59
CA ASP A 287 10.49 22.67 10.71
C ASP A 287 10.55 21.59 9.62
N LEU A 288 11.69 21.46 8.94
CA LEU A 288 11.84 20.53 7.81
C LEU A 288 12.09 19.10 8.29
N ARG A 289 11.01 18.35 8.49
CA ARG A 289 11.10 16.90 8.67
C ARG A 289 11.50 16.23 7.36
N SER A 290 12.55 15.42 7.41
CA SER A 290 12.93 14.55 6.30
C SER A 290 11.91 13.44 6.17
N SER A 291 11.31 13.30 4.99
CA SER A 291 10.48 12.12 4.66
C SER A 291 11.32 10.87 4.40
N ALA A 292 12.65 11.00 4.28
CA ALA A 292 13.53 9.86 4.21
C ALA A 292 13.72 9.25 5.61
N GLU A 293 13.67 7.92 5.69
CA GLU A 293 13.92 7.17 6.93
C GLU A 293 15.37 7.31 7.42
N GLY A 294 16.28 7.74 6.55
CA GLY A 294 17.70 7.94 6.84
C GLY A 294 18.08 9.28 7.48
N PHE A 295 19.29 9.32 8.02
CA PHE A 295 19.85 10.51 8.67
C PHE A 295 20.08 11.65 7.66
N THR A 296 19.57 12.84 7.98
CA THR A 296 19.80 14.04 7.18
C THR A 296 20.97 14.84 7.76
N PHE A 297 22.10 14.91 7.05
CA PHE A 297 23.26 15.68 7.52
C PHE A 297 22.93 17.17 7.68
N PRO A 298 23.54 17.88 8.63
CA PRO A 298 23.41 19.34 8.73
C PRO A 298 23.80 20.05 7.44
N GLY A 299 23.13 21.15 7.13
CA GLY A 299 23.39 21.92 5.92
C GLY A 299 22.76 23.31 5.99
N SER A 300 23.32 24.24 5.21
CA SER A 300 22.76 25.58 5.05
C SER A 300 21.85 25.64 3.83
N TRP A 301 20.88 26.55 3.88
CA TRP A 301 19.93 26.77 2.80
C TRP A 301 20.26 28.06 2.04
N SER A 302 19.92 28.08 0.74
CA SER A 302 19.95 29.26 -0.12
C SER A 302 18.80 29.10 -1.12
N GLY A 303 17.69 29.79 -0.85
CA GLY A 303 16.39 29.51 -1.46
C GLY A 303 16.05 28.02 -1.36
N ASN A 304 15.72 27.40 -2.49
CA ASN A 304 15.39 25.97 -2.55
C ASN A 304 16.59 25.01 -2.44
N VAL A 305 17.83 25.49 -2.26
CA VAL A 305 19.03 24.64 -2.29
C VAL A 305 19.60 24.42 -0.89
N ARG A 306 19.51 23.17 -0.40
CA ARG A 306 20.21 22.72 0.80
C ARG A 306 21.62 22.23 0.46
N ARG A 307 22.64 22.80 1.11
CA ARG A 307 24.04 22.41 0.94
C ARG A 307 24.58 21.84 2.23
N THR A 308 25.04 20.59 2.18
CA THR A 308 25.80 19.97 3.27
C THR A 308 27.29 19.96 2.96
N LYS A 309 28.11 20.16 4.00
CA LYS A 309 29.58 20.02 3.91
C LYS A 309 30.03 18.55 3.94
N ILE A 310 29.17 17.65 4.43
CA ILE A 310 29.45 16.22 4.55
C ILE A 310 29.12 15.54 3.21
N LYS A 311 30.11 14.88 2.61
CA LYS A 311 29.98 14.23 1.29
C LYS A 311 30.34 12.74 1.39
N PRO A 312 29.47 11.90 1.97
CA PRO A 312 29.80 10.51 2.30
C PRO A 312 30.09 9.66 1.06
N THR A 313 29.57 10.05 -0.11
CA THR A 313 29.75 9.33 -1.38
C THR A 313 30.92 9.86 -2.22
N SER A 314 31.68 10.85 -1.74
CA SER A 314 32.80 11.44 -2.49
C SER A 314 34.14 11.01 -1.93
N TRP A 315 34.84 10.11 -2.62
CA TRP A 315 36.22 9.75 -2.29
C TRP A 315 37.20 10.76 -2.89
N ARG A 316 38.04 11.40 -2.05
CA ARG A 316 39.06 12.40 -2.44
C ARG A 316 38.57 13.48 -3.43
N PRO A 317 37.49 14.24 -3.11
CA PRO A 317 36.83 15.16 -4.05
C PRO A 317 37.71 16.29 -4.59
N ALA A 318 38.72 16.74 -3.84
CA ALA A 318 39.68 17.74 -4.30
C ALA A 318 40.62 17.17 -5.39
N ALA A 319 41.16 15.97 -5.16
CA ALA A 319 42.03 15.30 -6.13
C ALA A 319 41.26 14.96 -7.42
N ALA A 320 40.03 14.43 -7.29
CA ALA A 320 39.17 14.14 -8.44
C ALA A 320 38.93 15.40 -9.30
N ARG A 321 38.56 16.53 -8.68
CA ARG A 321 38.37 17.80 -9.41
C ARG A 321 39.64 18.29 -10.09
N ARG A 322 40.80 18.18 -9.42
CA ARG A 322 42.09 18.55 -10.01
C ARG A 322 42.43 17.67 -11.21
N HIS A 323 42.24 16.35 -11.11
CA HIS A 323 42.52 15.41 -12.19
C HIS A 323 41.60 15.66 -13.39
N VAL A 324 40.30 15.87 -13.17
CA VAL A 324 39.34 16.23 -14.23
C VAL A 324 39.73 17.56 -14.90
N ALA A 325 40.07 18.58 -14.12
CA ALA A 325 40.50 19.87 -14.66
C ALA A 325 41.82 19.79 -15.46
N ALA A 326 42.78 18.98 -14.99
CA ALA A 326 44.03 18.73 -15.71
C ALA A 326 43.79 17.95 -17.01
N ALA A 327 42.96 16.90 -16.97
CA ALA A 327 42.59 16.12 -18.15
C ALA A 327 41.90 16.99 -19.21
N ARG A 328 40.97 17.87 -18.81
CA ARG A 328 40.33 18.84 -19.72
C ARG A 328 41.33 19.74 -20.45
N LYS A 329 42.44 20.11 -19.80
CA LYS A 329 43.47 21.00 -20.38
C LYS A 329 44.52 20.24 -21.20
N GLN A 330 44.95 19.08 -20.72
CA GLN A 330 46.17 18.41 -21.21
C GLN A 330 45.88 17.18 -22.06
N ARG A 331 44.76 16.48 -21.81
CA ARG A 331 44.42 15.20 -22.45
C ARG A 331 42.91 15.10 -22.72
N PRO A 332 42.30 16.04 -23.46
CA PRO A 332 40.85 16.07 -23.66
C PRO A 332 40.33 14.79 -24.34
N ASN A 333 41.13 14.18 -25.22
CA ASN A 333 40.78 12.94 -25.93
C ASN A 333 40.76 11.69 -25.02
N GLN A 334 41.22 11.81 -23.77
CA GLN A 334 41.18 10.73 -22.77
C GLN A 334 40.10 10.98 -21.71
N LEU A 335 39.32 12.06 -21.83
CA LEU A 335 38.23 12.39 -20.92
C LEU A 335 36.89 11.93 -21.52
N VAL A 336 36.20 11.07 -20.79
CA VAL A 336 34.82 10.67 -21.10
C VAL A 336 33.89 11.33 -20.09
N GLU A 337 32.94 12.12 -20.59
CA GLU A 337 31.96 12.83 -19.77
C GLU A 337 30.55 12.52 -20.26
N HIS A 338 29.69 12.08 -19.35
CA HIS A 338 28.29 11.78 -19.62
C HIS A 338 27.41 12.37 -18.52
N THR A 339 26.20 12.78 -18.90
CA THR A 339 25.16 13.20 -17.97
C THR A 339 24.12 12.10 -17.87
N TYR A 340 23.88 11.62 -16.66
CA TYR A 340 22.85 10.63 -16.36
C TYR A 340 21.67 11.28 -15.64
N ARG A 341 20.47 10.76 -15.89
CA ARG A 341 19.25 11.14 -15.18
C ARG A 341 18.54 9.87 -14.75
N ASN A 342 18.17 9.81 -13.48
CA ASN A 342 17.25 8.82 -12.96
C ASN A 342 15.92 9.52 -12.73
N GLU A 343 14.82 8.87 -13.13
CA GLU A 343 13.49 9.38 -12.80
C GLU A 343 13.14 9.11 -11.33
N GLN A 344 12.14 9.82 -10.84
CA GLN A 344 11.59 9.53 -9.52
C GLN A 344 10.91 8.17 -9.54
N GLN A 345 11.45 7.23 -8.77
CA GLN A 345 10.83 5.94 -8.55
C GLN A 345 9.91 6.00 -7.34
N VAL A 346 8.77 5.33 -7.46
CA VAL A 346 7.81 5.13 -6.37
C VAL A 346 7.87 3.67 -5.93
N HIS A 347 7.75 3.42 -4.62
CA HIS A 347 7.85 2.07 -4.06
C HIS A 347 6.77 1.14 -4.61
N THR A 348 5.54 1.65 -4.82
CA THR A 348 4.36 0.93 -5.32
C THR A 348 4.12 -0.38 -4.58
N ALA A 349 4.14 -0.33 -3.25
CA ALA A 349 3.71 -1.45 -2.41
C ALA A 349 2.24 -1.78 -2.70
N LEU A 350 1.87 -3.06 -2.55
CA LEU A 350 0.50 -3.50 -2.79
C LEU A 350 -0.42 -3.18 -1.62
N GLU A 351 0.08 -3.33 -0.39
CA GLU A 351 -0.64 -2.83 0.78
C GLU A 351 -0.66 -1.30 0.71
N PRO A 352 -1.83 -0.66 0.71
CA PRO A 352 -1.91 0.79 0.79
C PRO A 352 -1.49 1.25 2.20
N HIS A 353 -0.83 2.41 2.30
CA HIS A 353 -0.49 2.96 3.60
C HIS A 353 -1.76 3.22 4.43
N ALA A 354 -1.81 2.58 5.60
CA ALA A 354 -2.89 2.72 6.57
C ALA A 354 -2.31 2.87 7.97
N ALA A 355 -3.14 3.37 8.89
CA ALA A 355 -2.87 3.33 10.31
C ALA A 355 -4.19 3.12 11.05
N VAL A 356 -4.18 2.28 12.07
CA VAL A 356 -5.31 2.07 12.99
C VAL A 356 -4.82 2.41 14.38
N ALA A 357 -5.56 3.24 15.11
CA ALA A 357 -5.14 3.72 16.42
C ALA A 357 -6.28 3.65 17.43
N GLN A 358 -5.94 3.37 18.69
CA GLN A 358 -6.88 3.35 19.79
C GLN A 358 -6.25 3.93 21.05
N TRP A 359 -7.03 4.80 21.70
CA TRP A 359 -6.75 5.23 23.06
C TRP A 359 -7.41 4.27 24.05
N SER A 360 -6.64 3.69 24.96
CA SER A 360 -7.17 2.89 26.09
C SER A 360 -7.33 3.70 27.38
N GLY A 361 -6.93 4.97 27.33
CA GLY A 361 -7.08 5.99 28.36
C GLY A 361 -6.52 7.33 27.87
N PRO A 362 -6.51 8.38 28.70
CA PRO A 362 -6.09 9.72 28.27
C PRO A 362 -4.62 9.82 27.83
N GLN A 363 -3.78 8.87 28.24
CA GLN A 363 -2.34 8.87 27.98
C GLN A 363 -1.83 7.48 27.60
N GLN A 364 -2.66 6.65 26.95
CA GLN A 364 -2.20 5.36 26.46
C GLN A 364 -2.74 5.14 25.05
N LEU A 365 -1.82 5.09 24.09
CA LEU A 365 -2.12 5.01 22.66
C LEU A 365 -1.49 3.75 22.07
N SER A 366 -2.30 2.94 21.40
CA SER A 366 -1.84 1.82 20.57
C SER A 366 -2.05 2.16 19.10
N VAL A 367 -1.03 1.90 18.27
CA VAL A 367 -1.06 2.20 16.84
C VAL A 367 -0.57 1.00 16.04
N TYR A 368 -1.39 0.54 15.11
CA TYR A 368 -1.01 -0.38 14.04
C TYR A 368 -0.67 0.44 12.80
N ALA A 369 0.51 0.26 12.23
CA ALA A 369 0.93 0.97 11.03
C ALA A 369 1.93 0.15 10.22
N SER A 370 1.84 0.21 8.89
CA SER A 370 2.80 -0.43 7.98
C SER A 370 4.16 0.28 8.04
N THR A 371 4.97 0.02 9.08
CA THR A 371 6.26 0.69 9.32
C THR A 371 7.39 -0.31 9.58
N GLN A 372 8.54 -0.08 8.95
CA GLN A 372 9.75 -0.86 9.23
C GLN A 372 10.53 -0.33 10.45
N ASN A 373 10.05 0.74 11.09
CA ASN A 373 10.76 1.42 12.17
C ASN A 373 9.83 1.81 13.32
N VAL A 374 9.26 0.80 13.99
CA VAL A 374 8.29 0.93 15.09
C VAL A 374 8.79 1.85 16.22
N HIS A 375 10.08 1.81 16.56
CA HIS A 375 10.64 2.63 17.65
C HIS A 375 10.75 4.11 17.29
N LYS A 376 11.15 4.42 16.05
CA LYS A 376 11.18 5.81 15.57
C LYS A 376 9.78 6.37 15.50
N LEU A 377 8.83 5.63 14.92
CA LEU A 377 7.44 6.06 14.84
C LEU A 377 6.84 6.28 16.23
N ARG A 378 7.09 5.35 17.17
CA ARG A 378 6.66 5.50 18.57
C ARG A 378 7.16 6.80 19.19
N LYS A 379 8.45 7.13 18.99
CA LYS A 379 9.03 8.38 19.49
C LYS A 379 8.38 9.60 18.83
N GLU A 380 8.20 9.59 17.51
CA GLU A 380 7.59 10.71 16.79
C GLU A 380 6.13 10.96 17.21
N ILE A 381 5.38 9.90 17.51
CA ILE A 381 4.01 9.98 18.05
C ILE A 381 4.03 10.52 19.47
N ALA A 382 4.91 10.00 20.33
CA ALA A 382 5.06 10.45 21.70
C ALA A 382 5.40 11.95 21.78
N ASP A 383 6.40 12.39 21.01
CA ASP A 383 6.79 13.79 20.89
C ASP A 383 5.65 14.68 20.34
N HIS A 384 4.79 14.15 19.46
CA HIS A 384 3.68 14.91 18.87
C HIS A 384 2.51 15.12 19.84
N PHE A 385 2.20 14.11 20.66
CA PHE A 385 1.06 14.13 21.58
C PHE A 385 1.46 14.46 23.03
N ASP A 386 2.71 14.86 23.26
CA ASP A 386 3.25 15.14 24.60
C ASP A 386 3.07 13.95 25.55
N LEU A 387 3.41 12.75 25.06
CA LEU A 387 3.38 11.49 25.80
C LEU A 387 4.80 10.99 26.05
N GLU A 388 4.94 10.14 27.06
CA GLU A 388 6.14 9.34 27.26
C GLU A 388 6.20 8.18 26.25
N PRO A 389 7.38 7.75 25.76
CA PRO A 389 7.47 6.62 24.84
C PRO A 389 6.89 5.30 25.38
N ALA A 390 6.79 5.12 26.71
CA ALA A 390 6.15 3.96 27.32
C ALA A 390 4.61 3.97 27.20
N GLN A 391 4.02 5.15 26.97
CA GLN A 391 2.59 5.37 26.79
C GLN A 391 2.12 5.14 25.35
N VAL A 392 3.04 4.84 24.43
CA VAL A 392 2.75 4.59 23.02
C VAL A 392 3.21 3.19 22.63
N ALA A 393 2.30 2.35 22.17
CA ALA A 393 2.60 1.07 21.52
C ALA A 393 2.47 1.23 20.00
N VAL A 394 3.44 0.69 19.26
CA VAL A 394 3.43 0.67 17.79
C VAL A 394 3.69 -0.74 17.32
N ASP A 395 2.74 -1.29 16.59
CA ASP A 395 2.76 -2.60 15.97
C ASP A 395 2.74 -2.45 14.44
N SER A 396 3.44 -3.34 13.72
CA SER A 396 3.52 -3.33 12.25
C SER A 396 3.10 -4.66 11.64
#